data_AF-A0A1A7XD66-F1
#
_entry.id   AF-A0A1A7XD66-F1
#
_cell.length_a   1.000
_cell.length_b   1.000
_cell.length_c   1.000
_cell.angle_alpha   90.00
_cell.angle_beta   90.00
_cell.angle_gamma   90.00
#
_symmetry.space_group_name_H-M   'P 1'
#
loop_
_entity.id
_entity.type
_entity.pdbx_description
1 polymer ?
#
loop_
_entity_poly.entity_id
_entity_poly.type
_entity_poly.pdbx_seq_one_letter_code
_entity_poly.pdbx_strand_id
1 'polypeptide(L)'
;MGFTSALLELSQIQHGDMYLREELEESRRSCQKKALRLEVLVESLREELGVMRCQIVQLNNKHGPQEEGKSSTNKQKESSDPAEVVGDQIRPSGPPAYLSRGKLLLHCFLQGLKAGLSEGTDARHQVAMQLLHSEWEYVSTLNQLYDKYRTPAAHQMTVEPYQTYVRFVEQLLQRQILFRNTLQERLTAEHWKSLVGDIMVQLIGQNDTAFSDMYLGYTTTLASFLSLEFNRLNHPERSHKMQ
;
A
#
# COMPACT_ATOMS: atom_id res chain seq x y z
N MET A 1 -2.55 33.77 -62.49
CA MET A 1 -2.13 33.90 -61.07
C MET A 1 -1.84 32.56 -60.39
N GLY A 2 -2.71 31.54 -60.47
CA GLY A 2 -2.59 30.32 -59.63
C GLY A 2 -1.24 29.57 -59.66
N PHE A 3 -0.59 29.41 -60.82
CA PHE A 3 0.63 28.58 -60.94
C PHE A 3 1.80 29.06 -60.06
N THR A 4 1.99 30.37 -59.93
CA THR A 4 3.05 30.94 -59.08
C THR A 4 2.77 30.74 -57.59
N SER A 5 1.50 30.74 -57.18
CA SER A 5 1.09 30.42 -55.80
C SER A 5 1.39 28.96 -55.49
N ALA A 6 0.93 28.05 -56.35
CA ALA A 6 1.16 26.61 -56.20
C ALA A 6 2.66 26.23 -56.17
N LEU A 7 3.53 26.96 -56.89
CA LEU A 7 4.99 26.78 -56.81
C LEU A 7 5.58 27.25 -55.48
N LEU A 8 5.09 28.36 -54.92
CA LEU A 8 5.52 28.84 -53.60
C LEU A 8 5.04 27.91 -52.48
N GLU A 9 3.79 27.46 -52.56
CA GLU A 9 3.19 26.48 -51.65
C GLU A 9 3.95 25.14 -51.69
N LEU A 10 4.27 24.64 -52.89
CA LEU A 10 5.07 23.40 -53.06
C LEU A 10 6.49 23.55 -52.49
N SER A 11 7.13 24.70 -52.69
CA SER A 11 8.46 25.01 -52.11
C SER A 11 8.41 25.05 -50.57
N GLN A 12 7.36 25.65 -50.01
CA GLN A 12 7.14 25.70 -48.56
C GLN A 12 6.87 24.31 -47.97
N ILE A 13 6.10 23.46 -48.65
CA ILE A 13 5.88 22.06 -48.27
C ILE A 13 7.20 21.27 -48.32
N GLN A 14 7.97 21.38 -49.40
CA GLN A 14 9.27 20.69 -49.52
C GLN A 14 10.27 21.10 -48.43
N HIS A 15 10.27 22.36 -48.01
CA HIS A 15 11.09 22.81 -46.89
C HIS A 15 10.62 22.24 -45.55
N GLY A 16 9.29 22.17 -45.33
CA GLY A 16 8.69 21.50 -44.16
C GLY A 16 9.00 20.00 -44.10
N ASP A 17 8.85 19.28 -45.21
CA ASP A 17 9.18 17.85 -45.34
C ASP A 17 10.66 17.56 -45.09
N MET A 18 11.54 18.47 -45.49
CA MET A 18 12.98 18.38 -45.22
C MET A 18 13.29 18.57 -43.73
N TYR A 19 12.70 19.60 -43.10
CA TYR A 19 12.85 19.86 -41.67
C TYR A 19 12.32 18.69 -40.81
N LEU A 20 11.09 18.21 -41.09
CA LEU A 20 10.47 17.09 -40.38
C LEU A 20 11.29 15.80 -40.50
N ARG A 21 11.94 15.58 -41.66
CA ARG A 21 12.85 14.45 -41.88
C ARG A 21 14.12 14.55 -41.03
N GLU A 22 14.69 15.74 -40.89
CA GLU A 22 15.88 15.97 -40.05
C GLU A 22 15.56 15.80 -38.55
N GLU A 23 14.44 16.35 -38.08
CA GLU A 23 13.99 16.20 -36.69
C GLU A 23 13.64 14.73 -36.36
N LEU A 24 13.01 14.00 -37.28
CA LEU A 24 12.76 12.55 -37.14
C LEU A 24 14.08 11.76 -37.05
N GLU A 25 15.07 12.09 -37.87
CA GLU A 25 16.39 11.45 -37.82
C GLU A 25 17.19 11.83 -36.56
N GLU A 26 17.06 13.03 -36.02
CA GLU A 26 17.59 13.37 -34.69
C GLU A 26 16.88 12.60 -33.58
N SER A 27 15.54 12.56 -33.59
CA SER A 27 14.74 11.81 -32.63
C SER A 27 15.11 10.31 -32.64
N ARG A 28 15.29 9.72 -33.83
CA ARG A 28 15.76 8.34 -34.01
C ARG A 28 17.15 8.12 -33.40
N ARG A 29 18.12 8.99 -33.70
CA ARG A 29 19.48 8.95 -33.12
C ARG A 29 19.47 9.15 -31.60
N SER A 30 18.60 10.01 -31.08
CA SER A 30 18.40 10.27 -29.65
C SER A 30 17.82 9.06 -28.94
N CYS A 31 16.81 8.40 -29.54
CA CYS A 31 16.23 7.15 -29.05
C CYS A 31 17.27 6.02 -28.98
N GLN A 32 18.04 5.82 -30.05
CA GLN A 32 19.12 4.81 -30.09
C GLN A 32 20.18 5.04 -28.99
N LYS A 33 20.62 6.30 -28.79
CA LYS A 33 21.55 6.64 -27.69
C LYS A 33 20.96 6.36 -26.30
N LYS A 34 19.66 6.58 -26.10
CA LYS A 34 18.96 6.27 -24.84
C LYS A 34 18.85 4.75 -24.62
N ALA A 35 18.55 3.98 -25.66
CA ALA A 35 18.49 2.51 -25.59
C ALA A 35 19.85 1.90 -25.19
N LEU A 36 20.92 2.26 -25.89
CA LEU A 36 22.29 1.81 -25.56
C LEU A 36 22.70 2.17 -24.12
N ARG A 37 22.30 3.35 -23.63
CA ARG A 37 22.55 3.75 -22.23
C ARG A 37 21.76 2.88 -21.24
N LEU A 38 20.52 2.50 -21.56
CA LEU A 38 19.72 1.60 -20.73
C LEU A 38 20.29 0.18 -20.70
N GLU A 39 20.77 -0.35 -21.83
CA GLU A 39 21.46 -1.65 -21.90
C GLU A 39 22.67 -1.70 -20.97
N VAL A 40 23.54 -0.68 -21.01
CA VAL A 40 24.71 -0.56 -20.11
C VAL A 40 24.30 -0.48 -18.63
N LEU A 41 23.22 0.25 -18.30
CA LEU A 41 22.73 0.36 -16.92
C LEU A 41 22.11 -0.97 -16.42
N VAL A 42 21.44 -1.73 -17.29
CA VAL A 42 20.89 -3.05 -16.96
C VAL A 42 22.02 -4.05 -16.70
N GLU A 43 23.10 -4.01 -17.48
CA GLU A 43 24.24 -4.90 -17.29
C GLU A 43 25.04 -4.54 -16.02
N SER A 44 25.24 -3.25 -15.72
CA SER A 44 25.80 -2.80 -14.41
C SER A 44 24.97 -3.32 -13.23
N LEU A 45 23.64 -3.18 -13.30
CA LEU A 45 22.73 -3.68 -12.26
C LEU A 45 22.79 -5.22 -12.14
N ARG A 46 22.96 -5.94 -13.25
CA ARG A 46 23.15 -7.39 -13.27
C ARG A 46 24.42 -7.81 -12.54
N GLU A 47 25.52 -7.08 -12.74
CA GLU A 47 26.80 -7.30 -12.03
C GLU A 47 26.65 -7.02 -10.52
N GLU A 48 26.08 -5.88 -10.14
CA GLU A 48 25.84 -5.49 -8.74
C GLU A 48 24.96 -6.52 -7.99
N LEU A 49 23.88 -6.98 -8.60
CA LEU A 49 23.03 -8.04 -8.06
C LEU A 49 23.76 -9.39 -7.97
N GLY A 50 24.69 -9.67 -8.88
CA GLY A 50 25.59 -10.81 -8.83
C GLY A 50 26.52 -10.77 -7.61
N VAL A 51 27.18 -9.62 -7.39
CA VAL A 51 28.05 -9.39 -6.23
C VAL A 51 27.26 -9.51 -4.92
N MET A 52 26.08 -8.88 -4.82
CA MET A 52 25.22 -8.97 -3.65
C MET A 52 24.77 -10.42 -3.36
N ARG A 53 24.41 -11.19 -4.40
CA ARG A 53 24.10 -12.62 -4.26
C ARG A 53 25.28 -13.40 -3.68
N CYS A 54 26.50 -13.15 -4.17
CA CYS A 54 27.71 -13.79 -3.64
C CYS A 54 27.97 -13.42 -2.17
N GLN A 55 27.77 -12.16 -1.78
CA GLN A 55 27.88 -11.73 -0.38
C GLN A 55 26.86 -12.43 0.53
N ILE A 56 25.60 -12.56 0.10
CA ILE A 56 24.55 -13.28 0.85
C ILE A 56 24.91 -14.75 1.05
N VAL A 57 25.44 -15.43 0.02
CA VAL A 57 25.91 -16.82 0.13
C VAL A 57 27.09 -16.93 1.11
N GLN A 58 28.07 -16.02 1.05
CA GLN A 58 29.18 -16.00 2.00
C GLN A 58 28.73 -15.75 3.45
N LEU A 59 27.73 -14.90 3.67
CA LEU A 59 27.18 -14.65 5.01
C LEU A 59 26.45 -15.87 5.58
N ASN A 60 25.64 -16.56 4.76
CA ASN A 60 24.98 -17.80 5.17
C ASN A 60 25.98 -18.92 5.49
N ASN A 61 26.99 -19.11 4.63
CA ASN A 61 28.01 -20.15 4.82
C ASN A 61 28.89 -19.92 6.06
N LYS A 62 29.00 -18.68 6.56
CA LYS A 62 29.70 -18.34 7.81
C LYS A 62 28.91 -18.64 9.10
N HIS A 63 27.66 -19.07 8.98
CA HIS A 63 26.78 -19.40 10.11
C HIS A 63 26.26 -20.85 10.08
N GLY A 64 26.95 -21.74 9.36
CA GLY A 64 26.80 -23.20 9.49
C GLY A 64 27.39 -23.71 10.83
N PRO A 65 26.92 -24.85 11.36
CA PRO A 65 27.03 -25.16 12.79
C PRO A 65 28.44 -25.53 13.26
N GLN A 66 28.77 -25.04 14.46
CA GLN A 66 29.88 -25.48 15.29
C GLN A 66 29.46 -26.75 16.07
N GLU A 67 30.05 -27.91 15.76
CA GLU A 67 29.75 -29.17 16.44
C GLU A 67 30.44 -29.25 17.82
N GLU A 68 29.75 -28.87 18.90
CA GLU A 68 30.16 -29.23 20.27
C GLU A 68 29.82 -30.71 20.59
N GLY A 69 30.63 -31.63 20.05
CA GLY A 69 30.55 -33.05 20.40
C GLY A 69 31.08 -33.34 21.81
N LYS A 70 30.18 -33.51 22.81
CA LYS A 70 30.52 -33.97 24.16
C LYS A 70 29.53 -35.01 24.71
N SER A 71 30.08 -35.92 25.52
CA SER A 71 29.42 -36.98 26.30
C SER A 71 28.89 -38.19 25.54
N SER A 72 29.62 -39.30 25.66
CA SER A 72 29.25 -40.65 25.26
C SER A 72 28.21 -41.31 26.20
N THR A 73 27.94 -42.61 25.98
CA THR A 73 27.03 -43.51 26.73
C THR A 73 25.58 -43.43 26.24
N ASN A 74 24.87 -44.51 25.85
CA ASN A 74 25.13 -45.94 26.01
C ASN A 74 24.81 -46.74 24.72
N LYS A 75 25.33 -47.98 24.57
CA LYS A 75 25.06 -48.85 23.40
C LYS A 75 24.32 -50.14 23.74
N GLN A 76 23.10 -50.29 23.22
CA GLN A 76 22.36 -51.53 22.91
C GLN A 76 21.30 -51.11 21.86
N LYS A 77 20.94 -51.88 20.83
CA LYS A 77 21.18 -53.30 20.48
C LYS A 77 21.19 -53.46 18.92
N GLU A 78 21.56 -54.61 18.36
CA GLU A 78 21.43 -54.91 16.92
C GLU A 78 19.94 -54.93 16.47
N SER A 79 19.52 -54.85 15.19
CA SER A 79 20.16 -54.98 13.85
C SER A 79 19.22 -54.27 12.80
N SER A 80 19.39 -54.17 11.47
CA SER A 80 20.25 -54.76 10.40
C SER A 80 20.38 -53.80 9.19
N ASP A 81 21.18 -54.19 8.18
CA ASP A 81 21.28 -53.67 6.79
C ASP A 81 20.94 -54.80 5.78
N PRO A 82 20.82 -54.63 4.43
CA PRO A 82 21.08 -53.44 3.59
C PRO A 82 19.98 -53.11 2.52
N ALA A 83 20.29 -52.14 1.63
CA ALA A 83 19.73 -51.89 0.27
C ALA A 83 18.30 -51.25 0.21
N GLU A 84 18.11 -50.05 -0.36
CA GLU A 84 17.99 -49.69 -1.81
C GLU A 84 16.67 -50.16 -2.48
N VAL A 85 15.94 -49.39 -3.32
CA VAL A 85 16.16 -48.02 -3.86
C VAL A 85 14.83 -47.36 -4.34
N VAL A 86 14.82 -46.01 -4.46
CA VAL A 86 13.84 -45.14 -5.19
C VAL A 86 12.37 -45.12 -4.71
N GLY A 87 11.81 -43.90 -4.61
CA GLY A 87 10.34 -43.72 -4.56
C GLY A 87 9.80 -42.41 -3.97
N ASP A 88 10.63 -41.51 -3.43
CA ASP A 88 10.14 -40.43 -2.55
C ASP A 88 9.39 -39.29 -3.29
N GLN A 89 8.07 -39.37 -3.24
CA GLN A 89 7.14 -38.42 -3.86
C GLN A 89 6.82 -37.29 -2.87
N ILE A 90 7.80 -36.40 -2.63
CA ILE A 90 7.73 -35.37 -1.58
C ILE A 90 6.63 -34.33 -1.86
N ARG A 91 5.46 -34.64 -1.29
CA ARG A 91 4.30 -33.78 -1.05
C ARG A 91 4.73 -32.59 -0.17
N PRO A 92 4.35 -31.33 -0.49
CA PRO A 92 4.78 -30.16 0.28
C PRO A 92 4.06 -30.08 1.64
N SER A 93 4.63 -30.71 2.66
CA SER A 93 4.17 -30.62 4.05
C SER A 93 4.64 -29.32 4.72
N GLY A 94 3.69 -28.60 5.35
CA GLY A 94 3.87 -27.69 6.49
C GLY A 94 5.07 -26.71 6.51
N PRO A 95 4.85 -25.38 6.50
CA PRO A 95 5.96 -24.43 6.55
C PRO A 95 6.72 -24.50 7.90
N PRO A 96 8.05 -24.63 7.91
CA PRO A 96 8.83 -24.49 9.14
C PRO A 96 8.78 -23.03 9.61
N ALA A 97 8.35 -22.81 10.84
CA ALA A 97 7.96 -21.51 11.40
C ALA A 97 9.12 -20.54 11.73
N TYR A 98 10.21 -20.57 10.94
CA TYR A 98 11.39 -19.70 11.07
C TYR A 98 11.80 -19.09 9.72
N LEU A 99 10.82 -18.71 8.88
CA LEU A 99 11.07 -17.78 7.78
C LEU A 99 11.51 -16.43 8.36
N SER A 100 12.79 -16.09 8.20
CA SER A 100 13.35 -14.84 8.72
C SER A 100 12.54 -13.62 8.24
N ARG A 101 12.32 -12.63 9.12
CA ARG A 101 11.43 -11.49 8.83
C ARG A 101 11.80 -10.75 7.54
N GLY A 102 13.10 -10.68 7.23
CA GLY A 102 13.62 -10.13 5.97
C GLY A 102 13.27 -10.97 4.73
N LYS A 103 13.28 -12.31 4.82
CA LYS A 103 12.87 -13.19 3.70
C LYS A 103 11.37 -13.08 3.42
N LEU A 104 10.54 -12.96 4.46
CA LEU A 104 9.10 -12.71 4.28
C LEU A 104 8.86 -11.32 3.65
N LEU A 105 9.51 -10.27 4.17
CA LEU A 105 9.38 -8.92 3.64
C LEU A 105 9.84 -8.82 2.17
N LEU A 106 10.97 -9.43 1.83
CA LEU A 106 11.48 -9.50 0.46
C LEU A 106 10.55 -10.32 -0.45
N HIS A 107 9.97 -11.42 0.03
CA HIS A 107 8.98 -12.19 -0.72
C HIS A 107 7.74 -11.34 -1.03
N CYS A 108 7.16 -10.67 -0.02
CA CYS A 108 6.02 -9.77 -0.20
C CYS A 108 6.34 -8.60 -1.15
N PHE A 109 7.53 -8.02 -1.06
CA PHE A 109 7.99 -6.95 -1.96
C PHE A 109 8.12 -7.44 -3.42
N LEU A 110 8.81 -8.56 -3.67
CA LEU A 110 8.97 -9.13 -5.00
C LEU A 110 7.65 -9.65 -5.59
N GLN A 111 6.75 -10.20 -4.76
CA GLN A 111 5.39 -10.57 -5.14
C GLN A 111 4.57 -9.33 -5.52
N GLY A 112 4.70 -8.24 -4.75
CA GLY A 112 4.09 -6.94 -5.05
C GLY A 112 4.58 -6.34 -6.36
N LEU A 113 5.89 -6.41 -6.65
CA LEU A 113 6.46 -5.99 -7.94
C LEU A 113 6.05 -6.90 -9.10
N LYS A 114 5.92 -8.22 -8.88
CA LYS A 114 5.44 -9.15 -9.91
C LYS A 114 3.98 -8.86 -10.30
N ALA A 115 3.11 -8.65 -9.31
CA ALA A 115 1.74 -8.14 -9.54
C ALA A 115 1.74 -6.68 -10.05
N GLY A 116 2.82 -5.94 -9.79
CA GLY A 116 3.16 -4.62 -10.32
C GLY A 116 3.21 -4.60 -11.85
N LEU A 117 3.93 -5.57 -12.42
CA LEU A 117 4.33 -5.63 -13.81
C LEU A 117 3.49 -6.58 -14.68
N SER A 118 2.68 -7.45 -14.07
CA SER A 118 1.74 -8.30 -14.81
C SER A 118 0.60 -7.48 -15.41
N GLU A 119 0.36 -7.66 -16.70
CA GLU A 119 -0.67 -6.98 -17.51
C GLU A 119 -2.10 -7.13 -16.95
N GLY A 120 -2.34 -8.19 -16.16
CA GLY A 120 -3.47 -8.34 -15.23
C GLY A 120 -3.45 -7.36 -14.04
N THR A 121 -3.25 -6.08 -14.32
CA THR A 121 -3.22 -4.98 -13.34
C THR A 121 -4.54 -4.81 -12.56
N ASP A 122 -5.65 -5.35 -13.10
CA ASP A 122 -7.03 -5.24 -12.62
C ASP A 122 -7.18 -5.54 -11.12
N ALA A 123 -6.74 -6.68 -10.62
CA ALA A 123 -6.98 -7.09 -9.24
C ALA A 123 -6.47 -6.09 -8.16
N ARG A 124 -5.35 -5.41 -8.41
CA ARG A 124 -4.84 -4.37 -7.48
C ARG A 124 -5.60 -3.05 -7.61
N HIS A 125 -6.04 -2.71 -8.83
CA HIS A 125 -6.90 -1.55 -9.06
C HIS A 125 -8.29 -1.76 -8.43
N GLN A 126 -8.88 -2.93 -8.63
CA GLN A 126 -10.17 -3.34 -8.07
C GLN A 126 -10.18 -3.26 -6.53
N VAL A 127 -9.15 -3.77 -5.85
CA VAL A 127 -9.03 -3.66 -4.38
C VAL A 127 -8.89 -2.20 -3.93
N ALA A 128 -8.15 -1.36 -4.66
CA ALA A 128 -8.04 0.07 -4.33
C ALA A 128 -9.35 0.85 -4.59
N MET A 129 -10.13 0.46 -5.60
CA MET A 129 -11.46 1.00 -5.87
C MET A 129 -12.49 0.53 -4.85
N GLN A 130 -12.41 -0.72 -4.37
CA GLN A 130 -13.22 -1.23 -3.26
C GLN A 130 -12.92 -0.48 -1.95
N LEU A 131 -11.64 -0.24 -1.67
CA LEU A 131 -11.21 0.61 -0.55
C LEU A 131 -11.83 2.01 -0.67
N LEU A 132 -11.70 2.66 -1.84
CA LEU A 132 -12.28 3.98 -2.07
C LEU A 132 -13.81 3.99 -1.87
N HIS A 133 -14.53 2.96 -2.31
CA HIS A 133 -15.97 2.82 -2.06
C HIS A 133 -16.27 2.73 -0.56
N SER A 134 -15.55 1.87 0.16
CA SER A 134 -15.73 1.71 1.61
C SER A 134 -15.42 2.99 2.40
N GLU A 135 -14.48 3.82 1.93
CA GLU A 135 -14.20 5.14 2.50
C GLU A 135 -15.29 6.18 2.17
N TRP A 136 -15.93 6.10 1.00
CA TRP A 136 -17.12 6.91 0.70
C TRP A 136 -18.28 6.58 1.63
N GLU A 137 -18.52 5.29 1.90
CA GLU A 137 -19.54 4.83 2.84
C GLU A 137 -19.20 5.22 4.29
N TYR A 138 -17.95 4.98 4.71
CA TYR A 138 -17.46 5.33 6.05
C TYR A 138 -17.54 6.83 6.33
N VAL A 139 -17.03 7.67 5.42
CA VAL A 139 -17.11 9.14 5.55
C VAL A 139 -18.56 9.63 5.53
N SER A 140 -19.45 9.00 4.75
CA SER A 140 -20.89 9.32 4.77
C SER A 140 -21.52 9.00 6.13
N THR A 141 -21.29 7.80 6.67
CA THR A 141 -21.77 7.40 8.01
C THR A 141 -21.21 8.31 9.11
N LEU A 142 -19.92 8.64 9.04
CA LEU A 142 -19.25 9.49 10.02
C LEU A 142 -19.70 10.95 9.94
N ASN A 143 -20.03 11.46 8.75
CA ASN A 143 -20.64 12.78 8.58
C ASN A 143 -22.07 12.82 9.13
N GLN A 144 -22.90 11.80 8.86
CA GLN A 144 -24.24 11.68 9.44
C GLN A 144 -24.19 11.63 10.98
N LEU A 145 -23.19 10.92 11.54
CA LEU A 145 -22.94 10.89 12.98
C LEU A 145 -22.54 12.27 13.51
N TYR A 146 -21.63 12.97 12.83
CA TYR A 146 -21.22 14.32 13.18
C TYR A 146 -22.42 15.29 13.16
N ASP A 147 -23.13 15.43 12.04
CA ASP A 147 -24.23 16.39 11.91
C ASP A 147 -25.35 16.15 12.94
N LYS A 148 -25.65 14.89 13.27
CA LYS A 148 -26.63 14.50 14.30
C LYS A 148 -26.26 14.99 15.71
N TYR A 149 -24.97 15.08 16.04
CA TYR A 149 -24.48 15.41 17.38
C TYR A 149 -23.69 16.73 17.47
N ARG A 150 -23.42 17.39 16.34
CA ARG A 150 -22.79 18.71 16.24
C ARG A 150 -23.69 19.83 16.79
N THR A 151 -25.01 19.69 16.61
CA THR A 151 -26.00 20.69 17.01
C THR A 151 -26.69 20.22 18.29
N PRO A 152 -26.30 20.69 19.49
CA PRO A 152 -26.89 20.22 20.73
C PRO A 152 -28.27 20.86 20.92
N ALA A 153 -29.23 20.10 21.45
CA ALA A 153 -30.42 20.73 22.02
C ALA A 153 -30.00 21.60 23.22
N ALA A 154 -30.65 22.75 23.45
CA ALA A 154 -30.16 23.82 24.33
C ALA A 154 -29.78 23.41 25.77
N HIS A 155 -30.27 22.27 26.26
CA HIS A 155 -29.96 21.71 27.58
C HIS A 155 -28.70 20.83 27.64
N GLN A 156 -28.05 20.52 26.49
CA GLN A 156 -26.97 19.53 26.39
C GLN A 156 -25.54 20.13 26.55
N MET A 157 -25.45 21.43 26.83
CA MET A 157 -24.22 22.23 26.67
C MET A 157 -23.14 21.99 27.74
N THR A 158 -23.35 21.11 28.71
CA THR A 158 -22.54 20.97 29.93
C THR A 158 -21.93 19.57 30.16
N VAL A 159 -22.19 18.60 29.29
CA VAL A 159 -21.73 17.21 29.50
C VAL A 159 -20.40 16.96 28.77
N GLU A 160 -19.29 17.03 29.51
CA GLU A 160 -17.91 16.83 29.03
C GLU A 160 -17.71 15.65 28.06
N PRO A 161 -18.15 14.39 28.36
CA PRO A 161 -17.95 13.27 27.44
C PRO A 161 -18.73 13.39 26.12
N TYR A 162 -19.82 14.16 26.07
CA TYR A 162 -20.54 14.43 24.81
C TYR A 162 -19.69 15.33 23.89
N GLN A 163 -19.20 16.46 24.41
CA GLN A 163 -18.37 17.40 23.65
C GLN A 163 -17.06 16.74 23.20
N THR A 164 -16.41 15.97 24.09
CA THR A 164 -15.18 15.25 23.78
C THR A 164 -15.39 14.19 22.69
N TYR A 165 -16.50 13.44 22.73
CA TYR A 165 -16.82 12.46 21.68
C TYR A 165 -17.08 13.12 20.33
N VAL A 166 -17.88 14.20 20.28
CA VAL A 166 -18.17 14.94 19.04
C VAL A 166 -16.88 15.52 18.43
N ARG A 167 -15.95 16.01 19.26
CA ARG A 167 -14.62 16.46 18.83
C ARG A 167 -13.79 15.33 18.21
N PHE A 168 -13.80 14.12 18.78
CA PHE A 168 -13.11 12.98 18.18
C PHE A 168 -13.73 12.54 16.85
N VAL A 169 -15.07 12.54 16.75
CA VAL A 169 -15.80 12.29 15.49
C VAL A 169 -15.41 13.33 14.42
N GLU A 170 -15.32 14.60 14.78
CA GLU A 170 -14.89 15.68 13.88
C GLU A 170 -13.45 15.47 13.37
N GLN A 171 -12.51 15.11 14.26
CA GLN A 171 -11.11 14.86 13.90
C GLN A 171 -10.93 13.64 12.99
N LEU A 172 -11.67 12.56 13.25
CA LEU A 172 -11.73 11.41 12.34
C LEU A 172 -12.29 11.80 10.97
N LEU A 173 -13.37 12.58 10.95
CA LEU A 173 -14.06 12.99 9.72
C LEU A 173 -13.16 13.85 8.83
N GLN A 174 -12.49 14.85 9.39
CA GLN A 174 -11.54 15.69 8.66
C GLN A 174 -10.39 14.87 8.06
N ARG A 175 -9.84 13.92 8.82
CA ARG A 175 -8.71 13.08 8.39
C ARG A 175 -9.11 12.08 7.29
N GLN A 176 -10.29 11.47 7.40
CA GLN A 176 -10.79 10.50 6.42
C GLN A 176 -11.33 11.17 5.15
N ILE A 177 -11.87 12.39 5.22
CA ILE A 177 -12.15 13.21 4.02
C ILE A 177 -10.85 13.49 3.25
N LEU A 178 -9.76 13.86 3.92
CA LEU A 178 -8.46 14.07 3.28
C LEU A 178 -7.98 12.78 2.60
N PHE A 179 -7.95 11.66 3.34
CA PHE A 179 -7.50 10.36 2.83
C PHE A 179 -8.30 9.92 1.60
N ARG A 180 -9.63 9.91 1.68
CA ARG A 180 -10.54 9.56 0.58
C ARG A 180 -10.31 10.46 -0.64
N ASN A 181 -10.13 11.77 -0.46
CA ASN A 181 -9.90 12.70 -1.56
C ASN A 181 -8.57 12.42 -2.28
N THR A 182 -7.47 12.25 -1.55
CA THR A 182 -6.15 11.93 -2.14
C THR A 182 -6.14 10.53 -2.78
N LEU A 183 -6.83 9.55 -2.19
CA LEU A 183 -7.03 8.23 -2.77
C LEU A 183 -7.81 8.29 -4.09
N GLN A 184 -8.91 9.05 -4.13
CA GLN A 184 -9.70 9.27 -5.34
C GLN A 184 -8.88 9.95 -6.43
N GLU A 185 -8.21 11.06 -6.11
CA GLU A 185 -7.35 11.79 -7.06
C GLU A 185 -6.32 10.84 -7.68
N ARG A 186 -5.62 10.04 -6.86
CA ARG A 186 -4.61 9.09 -7.32
C ARG A 186 -5.18 7.91 -8.12
N LEU A 187 -6.42 7.51 -7.90
CA LEU A 187 -7.11 6.46 -8.66
C LEU A 187 -7.71 6.99 -9.98
N THR A 188 -8.14 8.24 -10.03
CA THR A 188 -8.62 8.91 -11.26
C THR A 188 -7.49 9.31 -12.19
N ALA A 189 -6.29 9.57 -11.66
CA ALA A 189 -5.09 9.76 -12.46
C ALA A 189 -4.51 8.41 -12.92
N GLU A 190 -3.88 8.37 -14.10
CA GLU A 190 -3.14 7.18 -14.59
C GLU A 190 -1.97 6.77 -13.65
N HIS A 191 -1.61 7.65 -12.72
CA HIS A 191 -0.65 7.43 -11.65
C HIS A 191 -1.12 6.44 -10.55
N TRP A 192 -2.31 5.85 -10.66
CA TRP A 192 -2.78 4.80 -9.73
C TRP A 192 -1.81 3.61 -9.61
N LYS A 193 -0.99 3.36 -10.66
CA LYS A 193 0.06 2.33 -10.68
C LYS A 193 1.21 2.62 -9.69
N SER A 194 1.28 3.84 -9.14
CA SER A 194 2.14 4.20 -8.02
C SER A 194 1.69 3.53 -6.72
N LEU A 195 2.52 3.61 -5.67
CA LEU A 195 2.30 2.92 -4.41
C LEU A 195 1.23 3.62 -3.55
N VAL A 196 -0.04 3.20 -3.63
CA VAL A 196 -1.15 3.65 -2.74
C VAL A 196 -0.82 3.55 -1.23
N GLY A 197 0.20 2.78 -0.87
CA GLY A 197 0.80 2.78 0.47
C GLY A 197 1.35 4.14 0.92
N ASP A 198 1.66 5.09 0.02
CA ASP A 198 2.05 6.46 0.39
C ASP A 198 0.89 7.22 1.04
N ILE A 199 -0.31 7.11 0.47
CA ILE A 199 -1.56 7.65 1.01
C ILE A 199 -1.92 6.99 2.34
N MET A 200 -1.69 5.68 2.49
CA MET A 200 -1.87 4.97 3.75
C MET A 200 -0.91 5.46 4.84
N VAL A 201 0.37 5.69 4.51
CA VAL A 201 1.36 6.26 5.43
C VAL A 201 0.99 7.70 5.81
N GLN A 202 0.42 8.48 4.89
CA GLN A 202 -0.13 9.80 5.18
C GLN A 202 -1.35 9.73 6.13
N LEU A 203 -2.25 8.75 5.94
CA LEU A 203 -3.39 8.52 6.84
C LEU A 203 -2.93 8.17 8.26
N ILE A 204 -2.06 7.17 8.44
CA ILE A 204 -1.63 6.74 9.78
C ILE A 204 -0.61 7.69 10.43
N GLY A 205 0.01 8.59 9.66
CA GLY A 205 1.08 9.47 10.12
C GLY A 205 2.46 8.84 9.89
N GLN A 206 3.47 9.69 9.62
CA GLN A 206 4.82 9.25 9.24
C GLN A 206 5.65 8.80 10.46
N ASN A 207 5.26 7.68 11.07
CA ASN A 207 5.74 7.18 12.37
C ASN A 207 5.35 8.06 13.57
N ASP A 208 4.26 8.82 13.43
CA ASP A 208 3.64 9.65 14.46
C ASP A 208 2.48 8.88 15.12
N THR A 209 2.40 8.88 16.44
CA THR A 209 1.31 8.21 17.18
C THR A 209 0.01 9.01 17.18
N ALA A 210 0.00 10.27 16.72
CA ALA A 210 -1.18 11.13 16.74
C ALA A 210 -2.44 10.54 16.07
N PHE A 211 -2.30 9.60 15.11
CA PHE A 211 -3.45 8.84 14.60
C PHE A 211 -3.97 7.80 15.59
N SER A 212 -3.08 6.95 16.11
CA SER A 212 -3.46 5.90 17.09
C SER A 212 -3.97 6.50 18.39
N ASP A 213 -3.41 7.62 18.84
CA ASP A 213 -3.78 8.28 20.09
C ASP A 213 -5.15 8.95 19.97
N MET A 214 -5.45 9.56 18.81
CA MET A 214 -6.76 10.12 18.49
C MET A 214 -7.82 9.03 18.32
N TYR A 215 -7.49 7.90 17.67
CA TYR A 215 -8.39 6.74 17.55
C TYR A 215 -8.63 6.02 18.89
N LEU A 216 -7.62 5.96 19.76
CA LEU A 216 -7.74 5.49 21.14
C LEU A 216 -8.63 6.44 21.97
N GLY A 217 -8.49 7.76 21.81
CA GLY A 217 -9.38 8.74 22.42
C GLY A 217 -10.84 8.59 21.99
N TYR A 218 -11.08 8.39 20.69
CA TYR A 218 -12.40 8.07 20.16
C TYR A 218 -12.98 6.77 20.79
N THR A 219 -12.25 5.67 20.72
CA THR A 219 -12.75 4.35 21.17
C THR A 219 -12.93 4.26 22.69
N THR A 220 -12.12 4.95 23.49
CA THR A 220 -12.29 5.02 24.96
C THR A 220 -13.46 5.90 25.36
N THR A 221 -13.69 7.04 24.68
CA THR A 221 -14.82 7.92 25.00
C THR A 221 -16.17 7.41 24.48
N LEU A 222 -16.18 6.59 23.42
CA LEU A 222 -17.37 5.96 22.85
C LEU A 222 -18.21 5.21 23.90
N ALA A 223 -17.60 4.48 24.83
CA ALA A 223 -18.33 3.73 25.87
C ALA A 223 -19.11 4.66 26.81
N SER A 224 -18.50 5.77 27.25
CA SER A 224 -19.12 6.79 28.08
C SER A 224 -20.23 7.54 27.34
N PHE A 225 -20.01 7.85 26.06
CA PHE A 225 -20.99 8.48 25.18
C PHE A 225 -22.22 7.59 24.94
N LEU A 226 -22.02 6.31 24.62
CA LEU A 226 -23.12 5.35 24.44
C LEU A 226 -23.92 5.15 25.73
N SER A 227 -23.26 5.14 26.89
CA SER A 227 -23.94 5.07 28.19
C SER A 227 -24.83 6.31 28.43
N LEU A 228 -24.36 7.51 28.06
CA LEU A 228 -25.13 8.76 28.14
C LEU A 228 -26.34 8.75 27.19
N GLU A 229 -26.13 8.38 25.92
CA GLU A 229 -27.20 8.27 24.92
C GLU A 229 -28.27 7.25 25.33
N PHE A 230 -27.85 6.08 25.85
CA PHE A 230 -28.76 5.04 26.32
C PHE A 230 -29.57 5.49 27.55
N ASN A 231 -28.95 6.17 28.51
CA ASN A 231 -29.68 6.75 29.64
C ASN A 231 -30.70 7.81 29.20
N ARG A 232 -30.37 8.66 28.20
CA ARG A 232 -31.34 9.62 27.64
C ARG A 232 -32.51 8.91 26.95
N LEU A 233 -32.24 7.84 26.19
CA LEU A 233 -33.29 7.06 25.49
C LEU A 233 -34.24 6.35 26.46
N ASN A 234 -33.77 5.92 27.63
CA ASN A 234 -34.60 5.28 28.66
C ASN A 234 -35.32 6.29 29.57
N HIS A 235 -34.85 7.53 29.66
CA HIS A 235 -35.48 8.60 30.46
C HIS A 235 -35.79 9.87 29.63
N PRO A 236 -36.69 9.79 28.63
CA PRO A 236 -37.28 10.95 28.00
C PRO A 236 -38.25 11.64 28.97
N GLU A 237 -37.71 12.58 29.74
CA GLU A 237 -38.42 13.65 30.46
C GLU A 237 -39.68 13.27 31.27
N ARG A 238 -39.53 13.14 32.59
CA ARG A 238 -40.64 13.34 33.55
C ARG A 238 -41.03 14.83 33.70
N SER A 239 -40.96 15.61 32.61
CA SER A 239 -41.11 17.09 32.60
C SER A 239 -42.55 17.56 32.33
N HIS A 240 -43.55 16.68 32.45
CA HIS A 240 -44.99 17.01 32.32
C HIS A 240 -45.81 16.49 33.52
N LYS A 241 -45.53 17.05 34.70
CA LYS A 241 -46.49 17.17 35.82
C LYS A 241 -45.96 18.15 36.87
N MET A 242 -46.89 18.93 37.44
CA MET A 242 -46.64 20.18 38.16
C MET A 242 -46.15 21.28 37.19
N GLN A 243 -46.75 22.47 37.15
CA GLN A 243 -47.75 23.07 38.07
C GLN A 243 -48.93 23.67 37.29
#